data_AF-A0A558B344-F1
#
_entry.id   AF-A0A558B344-F1
#
_cell.length_a   1.000
_cell.length_b   1.000
_cell.length_c   1.000
_cell.angle_alpha   90.00
_cell.angle_beta   90.00
_cell.angle_gamma   90.00
#
_symmetry.space_group_name_H-M   'P 1'
#
loop_
_entity.id
_entity.type
_entity.pdbx_description
1 polymer ?
#
loop_
_entity_poly.entity_id
_entity_poly.type
_entity_poly.pdbx_seq_one_letter_code
_entity_poly.pdbx_strand_id
1 'polypeptide(L)'
;MSSLNRAVVEVSGEVVGDLAAPGRPEPAVFMYGAEVPESSAVSVTMPVAGQVYSYDGLHPVFAQNLPEGYLGDIIRKHVAKLYGSGDLTVLAALGRHQVGRVVVSDPGAEAGSELADGESLSSLLSADNAGLFEELLDKYALRSGVSGVQPKVLVPGTISEKTTLRTRGYIVKAWGDDYPQLAANEYFCMTVAKACGLPVPDFYLSDNGRLFVMARFDRDDSGNWLGFEDACVLQGLLPADKYSGSYEKLTKTMRAYLSPEYRVRDFRWLFLSVAV
;
A
#
# COMPACT_ATOMS: atom_id res chain seq x y z
N MET A 1 -10.44 -22.33 13.26
CA MET A 1 -11.27 -21.17 12.86
C MET A 1 -11.27 -21.11 11.34
N SER A 2 -12.39 -20.72 10.72
CA SER A 2 -12.54 -20.70 9.26
C SER A 2 -12.08 -19.37 8.69
N SER A 3 -11.28 -19.41 7.62
CA SER A 3 -10.91 -18.23 6.84
C SER A 3 -12.13 -17.52 6.29
N LEU A 4 -12.02 -16.20 6.13
CA LEU A 4 -12.99 -15.36 5.44
C LEU A 4 -12.99 -15.67 3.94
N ASN A 5 -14.18 -15.96 3.39
CA ASN A 5 -14.38 -16.28 1.97
C ASN A 5 -15.20 -15.21 1.22
N ARG A 6 -15.71 -14.19 1.92
CA ARG A 6 -16.43 -13.04 1.36
C ARG A 6 -16.06 -11.77 2.09
N ALA A 7 -15.92 -10.67 1.36
CA ALA A 7 -15.58 -9.36 1.90
C ALA A 7 -16.36 -8.27 1.16
N VAL A 8 -16.57 -7.14 1.84
CA VAL A 8 -17.04 -5.90 1.21
C VAL A 8 -15.83 -5.12 0.71
N VAL A 9 -15.97 -4.48 -0.44
CA VAL A 9 -14.96 -3.57 -0.99
C VAL A 9 -15.48 -2.15 -0.94
N GLU A 10 -14.67 -1.25 -0.39
CA GLU A 10 -14.94 0.18 -0.35
C GLU A 10 -13.94 0.95 -1.24
N VAL A 11 -14.39 2.07 -1.80
CA VAL A 11 -13.54 3.07 -2.45
C VAL A 11 -13.78 4.41 -1.78
N SER A 12 -12.74 4.95 -1.16
CA SER A 12 -12.81 6.21 -0.39
C SER A 12 -13.83 6.19 0.76
N GLY A 13 -14.15 5.00 1.29
CA GLY A 13 -15.11 4.82 2.39
C GLY A 13 -16.54 4.52 1.96
N GLU A 14 -16.84 4.55 0.66
CA GLU A 14 -18.14 4.12 0.13
C GLU A 14 -18.06 2.67 -0.34
N VAL A 15 -19.04 1.85 0.03
CA VAL A 15 -19.14 0.47 -0.42
C VAL A 15 -19.43 0.43 -1.92
N VAL A 16 -18.59 -0.27 -2.68
CA VAL A 16 -18.70 -0.38 -4.14
C VAL A 16 -19.01 -1.78 -4.63
N GLY A 17 -18.87 -2.82 -3.82
CA GLY A 17 -19.16 -4.17 -4.25
C GLY A 17 -18.69 -5.26 -3.31
N ASP A 18 -18.89 -6.50 -3.75
CA ASP A 18 -18.58 -7.71 -3.00
C ASP A 18 -17.45 -8.49 -3.65
N LEU A 19 -16.51 -8.97 -2.83
CA LEU A 19 -15.42 -9.84 -3.21
C LEU A 19 -15.63 -11.22 -2.56
N ALA A 20 -15.71 -12.28 -3.36
CA ALA A 20 -15.73 -13.65 -2.88
C ALA A 20 -14.45 -14.38 -3.29
N ALA A 21 -13.78 -15.00 -2.33
CA ALA A 21 -12.58 -15.81 -2.53
C ALA A 21 -12.74 -17.16 -1.82
N PRO A 22 -13.47 -18.12 -2.43
CA PRO A 22 -13.75 -19.43 -1.81
C PRO A 22 -12.52 -20.30 -1.57
N GLY A 23 -11.38 -19.98 -2.19
CA GLY A 23 -10.19 -20.80 -2.22
C GLY A 23 -10.16 -21.73 -3.43
N ARG A 24 -9.00 -22.33 -3.70
CA ARG A 24 -8.82 -23.20 -4.87
C ARG A 24 -9.65 -24.49 -4.74
N PRO A 25 -10.17 -25.02 -5.87
CA PRO A 25 -9.90 -24.62 -7.25
C PRO A 25 -10.75 -23.45 -7.79
N GLU A 26 -11.72 -22.96 -7.03
CA GLU A 26 -12.61 -21.90 -7.48
C GLU A 26 -11.90 -20.53 -7.58
N PRO A 27 -12.13 -19.75 -8.64
CA PRO A 27 -11.54 -18.43 -8.77
C PRO A 27 -12.17 -17.45 -7.76
N ALA A 28 -11.42 -16.39 -7.42
CA ALA A 28 -12.06 -15.27 -6.74
C ALA A 28 -12.90 -14.48 -7.75
N VAL A 29 -13.99 -13.90 -7.24
CA VAL A 29 -14.91 -13.09 -8.02
C VAL A 29 -15.20 -11.77 -7.33
N PHE A 30 -15.19 -10.69 -8.09
CA PHE A 30 -15.62 -9.37 -7.64
C PHE A 30 -16.77 -8.86 -8.52
N MET A 31 -17.76 -8.25 -7.89
CA MET A 31 -18.88 -7.63 -8.58
C MET A 31 -19.20 -6.28 -7.96
N TYR A 32 -19.31 -5.26 -8.80
CA TYR A 32 -19.79 -3.94 -8.37
C TYR A 32 -21.26 -4.01 -7.95
N GLY A 33 -21.63 -3.18 -6.98
CA GLY A 33 -23.02 -2.91 -6.63
C GLY A 33 -23.78 -2.19 -7.74
N ALA A 34 -25.09 -2.06 -7.57
CA ALA A 34 -25.91 -1.25 -8.47
C ALA A 34 -25.52 0.24 -8.34
N GLU A 35 -25.58 0.97 -9.46
CA GLU A 35 -25.42 2.44 -9.49
C GLU A 35 -24.08 2.98 -8.96
N VAL A 36 -23.02 2.16 -8.94
CA VAL A 36 -21.67 2.62 -8.62
C VAL A 36 -21.19 3.60 -9.72
N PRO A 37 -20.71 4.80 -9.37
CA PRO A 37 -20.20 5.75 -10.36
C PRO A 37 -18.83 5.30 -10.89
N GLU A 38 -18.51 5.61 -12.15
CA GLU A 38 -17.21 5.26 -12.76
C GLU A 38 -16.01 5.81 -11.97
N SER A 39 -16.16 6.96 -11.31
CA SER A 39 -15.13 7.55 -10.45
C SER A 39 -14.73 6.67 -9.26
N SER A 40 -15.62 5.75 -8.86
CA SER A 40 -15.45 4.79 -7.78
C SER A 40 -14.98 3.41 -8.27
N ALA A 41 -14.44 3.32 -9.49
CA ALA A 41 -13.77 2.11 -9.95
C ALA A 41 -12.65 1.68 -8.97
N VAL A 42 -12.63 0.41 -8.61
CA VAL A 42 -11.59 -0.23 -7.77
C VAL A 42 -10.23 -0.20 -8.48
N SER A 43 -10.21 -0.44 -9.79
CA SER A 43 -9.00 -0.40 -10.61
C SER A 43 -9.29 0.06 -12.04
N VAL A 44 -8.31 0.67 -12.70
CA VAL A 44 -8.37 0.95 -14.15
C VAL A 44 -8.46 -0.32 -15.01
N THR A 45 -8.07 -1.48 -14.48
CA THR A 45 -8.26 -2.79 -15.14
C THR A 45 -9.62 -3.42 -14.82
N MET A 46 -10.37 -2.85 -13.90
CA MET A 46 -11.70 -3.28 -13.48
C MET A 46 -12.69 -2.10 -13.55
N PRO A 47 -12.97 -1.54 -14.74
CA PRO A 47 -13.91 -0.42 -14.88
C PRO A 47 -15.29 -0.76 -14.31
N VAL A 48 -16.08 0.23 -13.92
CA VAL A 48 -17.44 -0.04 -13.44
C VAL A 48 -18.31 -0.46 -14.62
N ALA A 49 -18.43 -1.76 -14.81
CA ALA A 49 -19.29 -2.40 -15.80
C ALA A 49 -20.10 -3.48 -15.07
N GLY A 50 -21.36 -3.68 -15.44
CA GLY A 50 -22.28 -4.66 -14.82
C GLY A 50 -21.89 -6.13 -15.08
N GLN A 51 -20.61 -6.44 -15.06
CA GLN A 51 -20.00 -7.75 -15.26
C GLN A 51 -19.34 -8.24 -13.97
N VAL A 52 -19.13 -9.55 -13.90
CA VAL A 52 -18.35 -10.19 -12.83
C VAL A 52 -16.90 -10.27 -13.27
N TYR A 53 -15.99 -9.80 -12.41
CA TYR A 53 -14.55 -9.96 -12.59
C TYR A 53 -14.11 -11.26 -11.91
N SER A 54 -13.47 -12.15 -12.65
CA SER A 54 -12.99 -13.44 -12.15
C SER A 54 -11.48 -13.58 -12.32
N TYR A 55 -10.79 -14.09 -11.31
CA TYR A 55 -9.34 -14.25 -11.30
C TYR A 55 -8.92 -15.52 -10.53
N ASP A 56 -7.86 -16.23 -10.94
CA ASP A 56 -7.30 -17.35 -10.16
C ASP A 56 -6.54 -16.78 -8.95
N GLY A 57 -7.11 -16.95 -7.75
CA GLY A 57 -6.69 -16.22 -6.55
C GLY A 57 -7.26 -14.79 -6.52
N LEU A 58 -6.70 -13.94 -5.66
CA LEU A 58 -7.13 -12.54 -5.58
C LEU A 58 -6.65 -11.75 -6.80
N HIS A 59 -7.53 -10.92 -7.37
CA HIS A 59 -7.15 -10.01 -8.44
C HIS A 59 -5.96 -9.12 -8.00
N PRO A 60 -5.00 -8.81 -8.89
CA PRO A 60 -3.80 -8.03 -8.55
C PRO A 60 -4.05 -6.74 -7.76
N VAL A 61 -5.13 -6.00 -8.05
CA VAL A 61 -5.50 -4.78 -7.30
C VAL A 61 -5.70 -5.02 -5.80
N PHE A 62 -6.19 -6.20 -5.42
CA PHE A 62 -6.34 -6.59 -4.02
C PHE A 62 -5.04 -7.21 -3.49
N ALA A 63 -4.39 -8.03 -4.32
CA ALA A 63 -3.17 -8.72 -3.94
C ALA A 63 -1.97 -7.78 -3.69
N GLN A 64 -1.87 -6.63 -4.36
CA GLN A 64 -0.78 -5.65 -4.17
C GLN A 64 -0.66 -5.13 -2.73
N ASN A 65 -1.74 -5.15 -1.96
CA ASN A 65 -1.76 -4.71 -0.57
C ASN A 65 -1.56 -5.84 0.43
N LEU A 66 -1.41 -7.09 -0.04
CA LEU A 66 -1.03 -8.19 0.83
C LEU A 66 0.41 -7.97 1.33
N PRO A 67 0.66 -8.24 2.62
CA PRO A 67 1.98 -8.04 3.17
C PRO A 67 2.91 -9.17 2.69
N GLU A 68 4.15 -8.79 2.44
CA GLU A 68 5.21 -9.64 1.88
C GLU A 68 6.44 -9.65 2.81
N GLY A 69 7.37 -10.56 2.54
CA GLY A 69 8.63 -10.66 3.27
C GLY A 69 8.44 -11.04 4.74
N TYR A 70 9.49 -10.76 5.53
CA TYR A 70 9.54 -11.14 6.95
C TYR A 70 8.35 -10.59 7.76
N LEU A 71 8.01 -9.32 7.57
CA LEU A 71 6.88 -8.71 8.28
C LEU A 71 5.55 -9.31 7.83
N GLY A 72 5.40 -9.60 6.53
CA GLY A 72 4.24 -10.32 6.01
C GLY A 72 4.06 -11.69 6.65
N ASP A 73 5.15 -12.45 6.84
CA ASP A 73 5.09 -13.74 7.52
C ASP A 73 4.63 -13.62 8.98
N ILE A 74 5.05 -12.57 9.70
CA ILE A 74 4.60 -12.29 11.07
C ILE A 74 3.10 -11.96 11.08
N ILE A 75 2.66 -11.04 10.23
CA ILE A 75 1.24 -10.63 10.15
C ILE A 75 0.38 -11.84 9.80
N ARG A 76 0.78 -12.63 8.80
CA ARG A 76 0.07 -13.85 8.37
C ARG A 76 -0.04 -14.87 9.50
N LYS A 77 1.05 -15.13 10.24
CA LYS A 77 1.02 -16.04 11.40
C LYS A 77 0.08 -15.54 12.49
N HIS A 78 0.09 -14.24 12.78
CA HIS A 78 -0.78 -13.65 13.79
C HIS A 78 -2.25 -13.72 13.38
N VAL A 79 -2.59 -13.30 12.16
CA VAL A 79 -3.95 -13.39 11.61
C VAL A 79 -4.41 -14.85 11.54
N ALA A 80 -3.55 -15.78 11.10
CA ALA A 80 -3.89 -17.20 11.02
C ALA A 80 -4.29 -17.79 12.37
N LYS A 81 -3.67 -17.34 13.47
CA LYS A 81 -4.00 -17.79 14.82
C LYS A 81 -5.38 -17.34 15.28
N LEU A 82 -5.85 -16.18 14.82
CA LEU A 82 -7.08 -15.52 15.29
C LEU A 82 -8.27 -15.67 14.34
N TYR A 83 -8.03 -15.67 13.04
CA TYR A 83 -9.07 -15.51 12.02
C TYR A 83 -8.95 -16.51 10.85
N GLY A 84 -7.82 -17.20 10.72
CA GLY A 84 -7.54 -18.13 9.61
C GLY A 84 -6.49 -17.59 8.63
N SER A 85 -5.96 -18.46 7.78
CA SER A 85 -4.74 -18.19 6.98
C SER A 85 -5.00 -17.73 5.55
N GLY A 86 -6.27 -17.52 5.16
CA GLY A 86 -6.61 -17.13 3.79
C GLY A 86 -6.17 -15.70 3.46
N ASP A 87 -5.74 -15.45 2.23
CA ASP A 87 -5.31 -14.12 1.79
C ASP A 87 -6.41 -13.06 1.97
N LEU A 88 -7.67 -13.41 1.69
CA LEU A 88 -8.80 -12.50 1.91
C LEU A 88 -8.98 -12.15 3.40
N THR A 89 -8.67 -13.10 4.30
CA THR A 89 -8.72 -12.87 5.75
C THR A 89 -7.63 -11.90 6.19
N VAL A 90 -6.41 -12.08 5.66
CA VAL A 90 -5.29 -11.16 5.92
C VAL A 90 -5.61 -9.77 5.42
N LEU A 91 -6.16 -9.64 4.20
CA LEU A 91 -6.52 -8.36 3.62
C LEU A 91 -7.64 -7.66 4.42
N ALA A 92 -8.69 -8.39 4.81
CA ALA A 92 -9.77 -7.86 5.63
C ALA A 92 -9.30 -7.43 7.03
N ALA A 93 -8.36 -8.16 7.62
CA ALA A 93 -7.76 -7.80 8.92
C ALA A 93 -6.95 -6.51 8.86
N LEU A 94 -6.30 -6.22 7.72
CA LEU A 94 -5.58 -4.95 7.50
C LEU A 94 -6.55 -3.77 7.31
N GLY A 95 -7.74 -4.01 6.76
CA GLY A 95 -8.82 -3.04 6.67
C GLY A 95 -8.38 -1.74 5.99
N ARG A 96 -8.58 -0.58 6.63
CA ARG A 96 -8.23 0.74 6.07
C ARG A 96 -6.73 1.07 6.11
N HIS A 97 -5.92 0.18 6.66
CA HIS A 97 -4.50 0.44 6.89
C HIS A 97 -3.61 -0.06 5.75
N GLN A 98 -4.00 0.23 4.52
CA GLN A 98 -3.29 -0.13 3.29
C GLN A 98 -3.04 1.11 2.46
N VAL A 99 -2.24 0.99 1.39
CA VAL A 99 -1.99 2.07 0.45
C VAL A 99 -3.19 2.23 -0.51
N GLY A 100 -3.60 3.47 -0.70
CA GLY A 100 -4.63 3.88 -1.64
C GLY A 100 -6.04 3.90 -1.05
N ARG A 101 -6.99 4.23 -1.92
CA ARG A 101 -8.41 4.42 -1.60
C ARG A 101 -9.24 3.14 -1.47
N VAL A 102 -8.70 1.99 -1.86
CA VAL A 102 -9.41 0.70 -1.88
C VAL A 102 -9.25 0.03 -0.53
N VAL A 103 -10.38 -0.37 0.06
CA VAL A 103 -10.41 -1.08 1.35
C VAL A 103 -11.20 -2.36 1.18
N VAL A 104 -10.70 -3.44 1.76
CA VAL A 104 -11.42 -4.71 1.86
C VAL A 104 -11.68 -4.97 3.32
N SER A 105 -12.94 -5.23 3.67
CA SER A 105 -13.40 -5.37 5.04
C SER A 105 -14.29 -6.61 5.19
N ASP A 106 -14.29 -7.19 6.40
CA ASP A 106 -15.23 -8.24 6.76
C ASP A 106 -16.64 -7.61 6.88
N PRO A 107 -17.67 -8.14 6.17
CA PRO A 107 -19.02 -7.58 6.23
C PRO A 107 -19.63 -7.58 7.63
N GLY A 108 -19.13 -8.45 8.53
CA GLY A 108 -19.57 -8.57 9.91
C GLY A 108 -18.70 -7.85 10.94
N ALA A 109 -17.60 -7.22 10.52
CA ALA A 109 -16.75 -6.47 11.45
C ALA A 109 -17.37 -5.10 11.75
N GLU A 110 -17.46 -4.74 13.04
CA GLU A 110 -17.74 -3.35 13.42
C GLU A 110 -16.60 -2.46 12.94
N ALA A 111 -16.94 -1.24 12.50
CA ALA A 111 -15.94 -0.24 12.13
C ALA A 111 -14.99 -0.03 13.31
N GLY A 112 -13.76 -0.53 13.18
CA GLY A 112 -12.76 -0.44 14.22
C GLY A 112 -12.56 1.02 14.63
N SER A 113 -12.43 1.27 15.94
CA SER A 113 -12.15 2.63 16.41
C SER A 113 -10.85 3.15 15.79
N GLU A 114 -10.86 4.41 15.35
CA GLU A 114 -9.63 5.13 15.03
C GLU A 114 -8.71 5.05 16.26
N LEU A 115 -7.49 4.53 16.08
CA LEU A 115 -6.54 4.46 17.18
C LEU A 115 -6.12 5.87 17.60
N ALA A 116 -6.08 6.02 18.92
CA ALA A 116 -5.57 7.17 19.65
C ALA A 116 -4.09 7.45 19.34
N ASP A 117 -3.77 8.74 19.25
CA ASP A 117 -2.47 9.39 19.13
C ASP A 117 -1.45 8.68 18.20
N GLY A 118 -1.40 9.16 16.95
CA GLY A 118 -0.34 8.85 15.99
C GLY A 118 1.04 9.32 16.47
N GLU A 119 2.04 9.24 15.60
CA GLU A 119 3.41 9.66 15.91
C GLU A 119 3.70 11.06 15.36
N SER A 120 4.45 11.86 16.12
CA SER A 120 4.97 13.13 15.62
C SER A 120 6.21 12.87 14.76
N LEU A 121 6.41 13.68 13.72
CA LEU A 121 7.62 13.57 12.89
C LEU A 121 8.86 13.82 13.75
N SER A 122 8.82 14.82 14.64
CA SER A 122 9.92 15.08 15.56
C SER A 122 10.29 13.86 16.39
N SER A 123 9.30 13.14 16.95
CA SER A 123 9.54 11.94 17.75
C SER A 123 10.18 10.83 16.93
N LEU A 124 9.74 10.64 15.67
CA LEU A 124 10.32 9.64 14.77
C LEU A 124 11.77 9.96 14.41
N LEU A 125 12.11 11.24 14.23
CA LEU A 125 13.44 11.66 13.79
C LEU A 125 14.46 11.74 14.92
N SER A 126 14.06 12.21 16.10
CA SER A 126 14.96 12.42 17.24
C SER A 126 15.09 11.20 18.15
N ALA A 127 14.45 10.08 17.81
CA ALA A 127 14.49 8.86 18.61
C ALA A 127 15.90 8.26 18.59
N ASP A 128 16.52 8.19 19.76
CA ASP A 128 17.83 7.56 19.95
C ASP A 128 17.70 6.08 20.37
N ASN A 129 16.48 5.59 20.62
CA ASN A 129 16.24 4.19 20.93
C ASN A 129 16.42 3.33 19.67
N ALA A 130 17.40 2.42 19.72
CA ALA A 130 17.60 1.44 18.66
C ALA A 130 16.38 0.51 18.45
N GLY A 131 15.46 0.44 19.43
CA GLY A 131 14.25 -0.38 19.41
C GLY A 131 12.97 0.34 18.92
N LEU A 132 13.04 1.59 18.46
CA LEU A 132 11.84 2.33 18.04
C LEU A 132 11.06 1.59 16.95
N PHE A 133 11.76 0.99 16.00
CA PHE A 133 11.10 0.34 14.89
C PHE A 133 10.31 -0.89 15.35
N GLU A 134 10.88 -1.67 16.26
CA GLU A 134 10.22 -2.80 16.90
C GLU A 134 8.99 -2.35 17.69
N GLU A 135 9.08 -1.24 18.42
CA GLU A 135 7.92 -0.64 19.11
C GLU A 135 6.83 -0.21 18.12
N LEU A 136 7.20 0.42 17.00
CA LEU A 136 6.26 0.80 15.94
C LEU A 136 5.65 -0.43 15.26
N LEU A 137 6.43 -1.50 15.06
CA LEU A 137 5.92 -2.77 14.54
C LEU A 137 4.93 -3.39 15.52
N ASP A 138 5.26 -3.48 16.80
CA ASP A 138 4.34 -4.04 17.79
C ASP A 138 3.04 -3.22 17.89
N LYS A 139 3.13 -1.90 17.75
CA LYS A 139 1.97 -0.99 17.77
C LYS A 139 1.14 -1.03 16.49
N TYR A 140 1.75 -1.15 15.31
CA TYR A 140 1.10 -0.90 14.02
C TYR A 140 1.20 -2.05 13.00
N ALA A 141 1.93 -3.15 13.22
CA ALA A 141 2.14 -4.20 12.22
C ALA A 141 0.83 -4.84 11.73
N LEU A 142 -0.12 -5.11 12.62
CA LEU A 142 -1.44 -5.64 12.25
C LEU A 142 -2.30 -4.63 11.48
N ARG A 143 -1.84 -3.39 11.41
CA ARG A 143 -2.48 -2.24 10.76
C ARG A 143 -1.51 -1.61 9.76
N SER A 144 -0.76 -2.43 9.03
CA SER A 144 0.20 -1.96 8.03
C SER A 144 0.24 -2.86 6.80
N GLY A 145 -0.69 -2.64 5.88
CA GLY A 145 -0.78 -3.26 4.56
C GLY A 145 0.10 -2.53 3.55
N VAL A 146 1.41 -2.75 3.63
CA VAL A 146 2.35 -2.26 2.61
C VAL A 146 3.17 -3.43 2.09
N SER A 147 3.18 -3.62 0.77
CA SER A 147 4.01 -4.62 0.11
C SER A 147 5.50 -4.27 0.15
N GLY A 148 6.35 -5.30 0.06
CA GLY A 148 7.79 -5.21 -0.04
C GLY A 148 8.51 -6.20 0.86
N VAL A 149 9.75 -6.52 0.50
CA VAL A 149 10.60 -7.44 1.29
C VAL A 149 11.20 -6.74 2.52
N GLN A 150 11.46 -5.44 2.41
CA GLN A 150 12.05 -4.64 3.47
C GLN A 150 11.04 -4.36 4.59
N PRO A 151 11.46 -4.46 5.88
CA PRO A 151 10.63 -4.07 7.01
C PRO A 151 10.18 -2.62 6.91
N LYS A 152 8.86 -2.42 6.89
CA LYS A 152 8.23 -1.09 6.80
C LYS A 152 6.90 -1.08 7.54
N VAL A 153 6.52 0.08 8.05
CA VAL A 153 5.28 0.23 8.82
C VAL A 153 4.59 1.54 8.47
N LEU A 154 3.26 1.50 8.34
CA LEU A 154 2.42 2.69 8.24
C LEU A 154 2.16 3.25 9.62
N VAL A 155 2.48 4.53 9.79
CA VAL A 155 2.38 5.23 11.06
C VAL A 155 1.44 6.43 10.89
N PRO A 156 0.32 6.50 11.62
CA PRO A 156 -0.52 7.70 11.61
C PRO A 156 0.27 8.91 12.14
N GLY A 157 0.05 10.10 11.57
CA GLY A 157 0.66 11.34 12.08
C GLY A 157 -0.17 11.94 13.23
N THR A 158 0.47 12.67 14.15
CA THR A 158 -0.26 13.42 15.19
C THR A 158 -1.05 14.61 14.61
N ILE A 159 -2.19 14.92 15.22
CA ILE A 159 -3.10 16.02 14.83
C ILE A 159 -2.49 17.42 15.14
N SER A 160 -1.48 17.48 16.03
CA SER A 160 -0.91 18.72 16.59
C SER A 160 0.12 19.44 15.70
N GLU A 161 0.65 18.83 14.64
CA GLU A 161 1.66 19.46 13.79
C GLU A 161 1.04 20.49 12.82
N LYS A 162 1.66 21.67 12.66
CA LYS A 162 1.04 22.81 11.94
C LYS A 162 1.08 22.74 10.40
N THR A 163 1.51 21.65 9.79
CA THR A 163 1.80 21.56 8.33
C THR A 163 0.78 20.70 7.56
N THR A 164 0.70 20.80 6.23
CA THR A 164 -0.05 19.90 5.32
C THR A 164 0.27 18.40 5.49
N LEU A 165 1.31 18.06 6.26
CA LEU A 165 1.62 16.71 6.76
C LEU A 165 0.57 16.16 7.74
N ARG A 166 -0.26 17.03 8.34
CA ARG A 166 -1.36 16.73 9.29
C ARG A 166 -2.22 15.52 8.92
N THR A 167 -2.47 15.34 7.63
CA THR A 167 -3.42 14.35 7.11
C THR A 167 -2.75 13.14 6.49
N ARG A 168 -1.41 13.08 6.40
CA ARG A 168 -0.74 12.06 5.58
C ARG A 168 -0.29 10.85 6.37
N GLY A 169 0.25 11.01 7.58
CA GLY A 169 0.98 9.92 8.22
C GLY A 169 2.22 9.51 7.39
N TYR A 170 2.91 8.48 7.85
CA TYR A 170 4.25 8.15 7.41
C TYR A 170 4.37 6.69 7.00
N ILE A 171 5.24 6.42 6.03
CA ILE A 171 5.83 5.10 5.82
C ILE A 171 7.22 5.16 6.48
N VAL A 172 7.40 4.39 7.55
CA VAL A 172 8.67 4.28 8.26
C VAL A 172 9.34 2.98 7.84
N LYS A 173 10.58 3.06 7.40
CA LYS A 173 11.39 1.91 7.01
C LYS A 173 12.62 1.81 7.89
N ALA A 174 12.94 0.57 8.26
CA ALA A 174 14.16 0.21 8.96
C ALA A 174 14.89 -0.92 8.23
N TRP A 175 16.05 -1.29 8.74
CA TRP A 175 16.88 -2.36 8.21
C TRP A 175 17.60 -3.07 9.35
N GLY A 176 17.87 -4.34 9.14
CA GLY A 176 18.72 -5.14 10.01
C GLY A 176 20.21 -4.98 9.67
N ASP A 177 21.03 -5.70 10.42
CA ASP A 177 22.49 -5.66 10.30
C ASP A 177 23.01 -6.21 8.94
N ASP A 178 22.17 -6.93 8.19
CA ASP A 178 22.50 -7.47 6.87
C ASP A 178 22.79 -6.37 5.82
N TYR A 179 22.24 -5.15 6.02
CA TYR A 179 22.41 -4.02 5.10
C TYR A 179 22.73 -2.74 5.87
N PRO A 180 24.00 -2.52 6.28
CA PRO A 180 24.39 -1.33 7.01
C PRO A 180 24.05 -0.04 6.25
N GLN A 181 23.55 0.97 6.98
CA GLN A 181 23.25 2.31 6.46
C GLN A 181 22.18 2.35 5.35
N LEU A 182 21.25 1.38 5.31
CA LEU A 182 20.26 1.32 4.23
C LEU A 182 19.32 2.54 4.17
N ALA A 183 18.90 3.18 5.27
CA ALA A 183 18.16 4.46 5.09
C ALA A 183 19.04 5.57 4.57
N ALA A 184 20.31 5.65 4.97
CA ALA A 184 21.16 6.71 4.46
C ALA A 184 21.29 6.58 2.94
N ASN A 185 21.36 5.34 2.44
CA ASN A 185 21.27 5.04 1.02
C ASN A 185 19.91 5.48 0.42
N GLU A 186 18.78 5.05 1.00
CA GLU A 186 17.46 5.46 0.48
C GLU A 186 17.27 6.98 0.48
N TYR A 187 17.68 7.65 1.56
CA TYR A 187 17.65 9.12 1.69
C TYR A 187 18.51 9.78 0.60
N PHE A 188 19.70 9.25 0.35
CA PHE A 188 20.56 9.74 -0.72
C PHE A 188 19.90 9.57 -2.10
N CYS A 189 19.41 8.37 -2.42
CA CYS A 189 18.74 8.09 -3.69
C CYS A 189 17.51 8.99 -3.90
N MET A 190 16.70 9.19 -2.85
CA MET A 190 15.54 10.10 -2.88
C MET A 190 15.96 11.56 -3.04
N THR A 191 17.08 11.97 -2.45
CA THR A 191 17.68 13.30 -2.65
C THR A 191 18.12 13.50 -4.09
N VAL A 192 18.76 12.50 -4.70
CA VAL A 192 19.15 12.53 -6.11
C VAL A 192 17.91 12.59 -7.01
N ALA A 193 16.91 11.74 -6.78
CA ALA A 193 15.66 11.73 -7.52
C ALA A 193 14.96 13.11 -7.47
N LYS A 194 14.87 13.72 -6.28
CA LYS A 194 14.33 15.07 -6.08
C LYS A 194 15.13 16.12 -6.85
N ALA A 195 16.47 16.07 -6.78
CA ALA A 195 17.35 17.00 -7.49
C ALA A 195 17.24 16.86 -9.03
N CYS A 196 16.92 15.66 -9.53
CA CYS A 196 16.65 15.40 -10.93
C CYS A 196 15.23 15.79 -11.39
N GLY A 197 14.39 16.29 -10.48
CA GLY A 197 13.03 16.75 -10.79
C GLY A 197 11.97 15.63 -10.86
N LEU A 198 12.25 14.47 -10.27
CA LEU A 198 11.22 13.44 -10.07
C LEU A 198 10.25 13.87 -8.95
N PRO A 199 8.94 13.62 -9.10
CA PRO A 199 7.98 13.85 -8.03
C PRO A 199 8.23 12.83 -6.93
N VAL A 200 8.63 13.31 -5.77
CA VAL A 200 8.83 12.49 -4.58
C VAL A 200 8.07 13.11 -3.41
N PRO A 201 7.48 12.30 -2.52
CA PRO A 201 6.89 12.83 -1.29
C PRO A 201 7.97 13.44 -0.40
N ASP A 202 7.56 14.15 0.65
CA ASP A 202 8.50 14.58 1.67
C ASP A 202 9.15 13.36 2.34
N PHE A 203 10.45 13.42 2.56
CA PHE A 203 11.22 12.33 3.16
C PHE A 203 12.32 12.89 4.07
N TYR A 204 12.70 12.06 5.04
CA TYR A 204 13.55 12.43 6.15
C TYR A 204 14.41 11.23 6.56
N LEU A 205 15.55 11.51 7.18
CA LEU A 205 16.42 10.54 7.82
C LEU A 205 16.46 10.87 9.31
N SER A 206 16.31 9.88 10.18
CA SER A 206 16.45 10.10 11.62
C SER A 206 17.87 10.54 12.00
N ASP A 207 18.02 11.21 13.13
CA ASP A 207 19.30 11.80 13.57
C ASP A 207 20.40 10.75 13.76
N ASN A 208 20.03 9.56 14.23
CA ASN A 208 20.93 8.41 14.35
C ASN A 208 21.12 7.63 13.03
N GLY A 209 20.50 8.08 11.95
CA GLY A 209 20.56 7.48 10.62
C GLY A 209 19.89 6.11 10.50
N ARG A 210 19.08 5.68 11.48
CA ARG A 210 18.45 4.34 11.59
C ARG A 210 17.03 4.21 11.04
N LEU A 211 16.37 5.31 10.68
CA LEU A 211 15.04 5.29 10.06
C LEU A 211 15.01 6.16 8.81
N PHE A 212 14.46 5.60 7.73
CA PHE A 212 13.98 6.40 6.60
C PHE A 212 12.49 6.64 6.81
N VAL A 213 12.09 7.90 6.85
CA VAL A 213 10.70 8.31 7.07
C VAL A 213 10.23 9.07 5.85
N MET A 214 9.14 8.64 5.23
CA MET A 214 8.52 9.36 4.13
C MET A 214 7.06 9.65 4.41
N ALA A 215 6.58 10.81 3.99
CA ALA A 215 5.17 11.12 3.96
C ALA A 215 4.45 10.15 3.03
N ARG A 216 3.22 9.76 3.40
CA ARG A 216 2.35 9.01 2.52
C ARG A 216 2.04 9.80 1.24
N PHE A 217 2.17 9.13 0.10
CA PHE A 217 1.95 9.71 -1.23
C PHE A 217 0.52 9.49 -1.75
N ASP A 218 -0.27 8.68 -1.05
CA ASP A 218 -1.59 8.23 -1.45
C ASP A 218 -2.72 9.06 -0.81
N ARG A 219 -2.39 10.29 -0.37
CA ARG A 219 -3.35 11.27 0.14
C ARG A 219 -3.10 12.65 -0.47
N ASP A 220 -4.15 13.33 -0.90
CA ASP A 220 -4.08 14.71 -1.36
C ASP A 220 -3.92 15.70 -0.18
N ASP A 221 -3.75 16.99 -0.49
CA ASP A 221 -3.56 18.03 0.54
C ASP A 221 -4.82 18.28 1.39
N SER A 222 -5.99 17.82 0.92
CA SER A 222 -7.25 17.84 1.67
C SER A 222 -7.43 16.62 2.58
N GLY A 223 -6.52 15.63 2.48
CA GLY A 223 -6.58 14.37 3.21
C GLY A 223 -7.42 13.28 2.53
N ASN A 224 -7.90 13.50 1.31
CA ASN A 224 -8.62 12.48 0.56
C ASN A 224 -7.65 11.41 0.05
N TRP A 225 -8.13 10.17 0.02
CA TRP A 225 -7.38 9.05 -0.51
C TRP A 225 -7.25 9.09 -2.04
N LEU A 226 -6.05 8.84 -2.54
CA LEU A 226 -5.77 8.73 -3.97
C LEU A 226 -5.87 7.26 -4.43
N GLY A 227 -6.17 7.07 -5.71
CA GLY A 227 -6.02 5.75 -6.35
C GLY A 227 -4.54 5.39 -6.47
N PHE A 228 -4.20 4.14 -6.18
CA PHE A 228 -2.84 3.62 -6.32
C PHE A 228 -2.87 2.20 -6.87
N GLU A 229 -2.16 1.99 -7.98
CA GLU A 229 -2.01 0.71 -8.64
C GLU A 229 -0.56 0.58 -9.09
N ASP A 230 0.09 -0.52 -8.70
CA ASP A 230 1.45 -0.81 -9.16
C ASP A 230 1.47 -1.38 -10.59
N ALA A 231 2.68 -1.56 -11.12
CA ALA A 231 2.86 -2.13 -12.46
C ALA A 231 2.39 -3.59 -12.57
N CYS A 232 2.35 -4.36 -11.48
CA CYS A 232 1.84 -5.73 -11.48
C CYS A 232 0.33 -5.70 -11.73
N VAL A 233 -0.41 -4.81 -11.07
CA VAL A 233 -1.84 -4.60 -11.30
C VAL A 233 -2.11 -4.30 -12.76
N LEU A 234 -1.43 -3.30 -13.32
CA LEU A 234 -1.63 -2.87 -14.71
C LEU A 234 -1.19 -3.93 -15.74
N GLN A 235 -0.39 -4.93 -15.33
CA GLN A 235 0.03 -6.04 -16.19
C GLN A 235 -0.75 -7.33 -15.93
N GLY A 236 -1.71 -7.33 -14.99
CA GLY A 236 -2.42 -8.52 -14.58
C GLY A 236 -1.54 -9.58 -13.91
N LEU A 237 -0.42 -9.16 -13.30
CA LEU A 237 0.54 -10.02 -12.61
C LEU A 237 0.25 -10.05 -11.11
N LEU A 238 0.48 -11.20 -10.47
CA LEU A 238 0.46 -11.29 -9.02
C LEU A 238 1.76 -10.71 -8.42
N PRO A 239 1.76 -10.29 -7.15
CA PRO A 239 2.96 -9.75 -6.51
C PRO A 239 4.18 -10.69 -6.56
N ALA A 240 3.94 -12.00 -6.54
CA ALA A 240 4.99 -13.02 -6.70
C ALA A 240 5.73 -12.94 -8.05
N ASP A 241 5.08 -12.40 -9.08
CA ASP A 241 5.59 -12.32 -10.45
C ASP A 241 6.20 -10.95 -10.76
N LYS A 242 6.42 -10.08 -9.76
CA LYS A 242 6.90 -8.69 -9.97
C LYS A 242 8.23 -8.56 -10.71
N TYR A 243 9.06 -9.61 -10.71
CA TYR A 243 10.34 -9.65 -11.42
C TYR A 243 10.27 -10.31 -12.81
N SER A 244 9.09 -10.75 -13.25
CA SER A 244 8.90 -11.38 -14.57
C SER A 244 8.79 -10.36 -15.72
N GLY A 245 8.72 -9.07 -15.40
CA GLY A 245 8.55 -7.98 -16.36
C GLY A 245 9.85 -7.50 -17.01
N SER A 246 9.70 -6.51 -17.88
CA SER A 246 10.81 -5.74 -18.47
C SER A 246 10.44 -4.27 -18.56
N TYR A 247 11.45 -3.38 -18.65
CA TYR A 247 11.19 -1.96 -18.88
C TYR A 247 10.43 -1.69 -20.19
N GLU A 248 10.64 -2.52 -21.22
CA GLU A 248 9.86 -2.44 -22.47
C GLU A 248 8.38 -2.75 -22.21
N LYS A 249 8.09 -3.82 -21.47
CA LYS A 249 6.72 -4.19 -21.08
C LYS A 249 6.07 -3.09 -20.24
N LEU A 250 6.80 -2.55 -19.26
CA LEU A 250 6.34 -1.44 -18.43
C LEU A 250 6.00 -0.20 -19.28
N THR A 251 6.85 0.14 -20.25
CA THR A 251 6.61 1.27 -21.15
C THR A 251 5.35 1.07 -21.99
N LYS A 252 5.09 -0.15 -22.49
CA LYS A 252 3.85 -0.49 -23.21
C LYS A 252 2.62 -0.39 -22.30
N THR A 253 2.72 -0.89 -21.07
CA THR A 253 1.65 -0.77 -20.05
C THR A 253 1.34 0.69 -19.74
N MET A 254 2.36 1.51 -19.45
CA MET A 254 2.17 2.94 -19.20
C MET A 254 1.51 3.64 -20.40
N ARG A 255 1.84 3.26 -21.64
CA ARG A 255 1.16 3.82 -22.82
C ARG A 255 -0.34 3.51 -22.84
N ALA A 256 -0.75 2.34 -22.36
CA ALA A 256 -2.15 1.91 -22.36
C ALA A 256 -2.99 2.63 -21.29
N TYR A 257 -2.42 2.88 -20.12
CA TYR A 257 -3.17 3.38 -18.96
C TYR A 257 -2.94 4.86 -18.63
N LEU A 258 -1.86 5.49 -19.10
CA LEU A 258 -1.63 6.91 -18.86
C LEU A 258 -2.48 7.78 -19.80
N SER A 259 -3.10 8.81 -19.21
CA SER A 259 -3.78 9.87 -19.97
C SER A 259 -2.81 10.53 -20.97
N PRO A 260 -3.24 10.80 -22.21
CA PRO A 260 -2.38 11.31 -23.28
C PRO A 260 -1.54 12.53 -22.89
N GLU A 261 -2.12 13.46 -22.11
CA GLU A 261 -1.51 14.71 -21.68
C GLU A 261 -0.32 14.54 -20.73
N TYR A 262 -0.25 13.43 -19.99
CA TYR A 262 0.84 13.16 -19.03
C TYR A 262 1.94 12.26 -19.60
N ARG A 263 1.67 11.60 -20.73
CA ARG A 263 2.48 10.48 -21.23
C ARG A 263 3.95 10.84 -21.51
N VAL A 264 4.22 12.00 -22.10
CA VAL A 264 5.61 12.44 -22.38
C VAL A 264 6.38 12.69 -21.08
N ARG A 265 5.74 13.38 -20.12
CA ARG A 265 6.31 13.67 -18.80
C ARG A 265 6.62 12.37 -18.05
N ASP A 266 5.66 11.44 -18.01
CA ASP A 266 5.77 10.23 -17.20
C ASP A 266 6.76 9.21 -17.81
N PHE A 267 6.88 9.16 -19.14
CA PHE A 267 7.98 8.40 -19.76
C PHE A 267 9.36 8.98 -19.46
N ARG A 268 9.47 10.31 -19.42
CA ARG A 268 10.71 10.95 -18.97
C ARG A 268 11.01 10.60 -17.52
N TRP A 269 10.01 10.56 -16.65
CA TRP A 269 10.18 10.12 -15.26
C TRP A 269 10.62 8.66 -15.16
N LEU A 270 10.02 7.74 -15.92
CA LEU A 270 10.47 6.34 -15.97
C LEU A 270 11.94 6.25 -16.42
N PHE A 271 12.33 7.01 -17.45
CA PHE A 271 13.72 7.01 -17.91
C PHE A 271 14.68 7.54 -16.82
N LEU A 272 14.32 8.64 -16.17
CA LEU A 272 15.12 9.21 -15.09
C LEU A 272 15.25 8.24 -13.92
N SER A 273 14.19 7.56 -13.49
CA SER A 273 14.22 6.62 -12.35
C SER A 273 15.10 5.39 -12.57
N VAL A 274 15.46 5.07 -13.82
CA VAL A 274 16.39 3.97 -14.15
C VAL A 274 17.83 4.48 -14.25
N ALA A 275 18.01 5.76 -14.57
CA ALA A 275 19.31 6.35 -14.83
C ALA A 275 20.00 6.91 -13.57
N VAL A 276 19.24 7.18 -12.52
CA VAL A 276 19.70 7.81 -11.25
C VAL A 276 19.50 6.89 -10.08
#